data_AF-X1EKY8-F1
#
_entry.id   AF-X1EKY8-F1
#
_cell.length_a   1.000
_cell.length_b   1.000
_cell.length_c   1.000
_cell.angle_alpha   90.00
_cell.angle_beta   90.00
_cell.angle_gamma   90.00
#
_symmetry.space_group_name_H-M   'P 1'
#
loop_
_entity.id
_entity.type
_entity.pdbx_description
1 polymer ?
#
loop_
_entity_poly.entity_id
_entity_poly.type
_entity_poly.pdbx_seq_one_letter_code
_entity_poly.pdbx_strand_id
1 'polypeptide(L)'
;MNIKQRHFIQKSQIRELQDDLLNQYDEKFVAQIFPKKARIELIQTDAGDTLYAVNNVLKLWRSKDGYIPVLTLLLNKQVDLKKIVVDKGAIRFVTNAADVMRPGITHIEPSIKKGDIVVIVDENHDRALAIGKAMFDAKEMENKNSGKVVKNLHTIQDNVWKFEKQFK
;
A
#
# COMPACT_ATOMS: atom_id res chain seq x y z
N MET A 1 17.64 -1.55 6.46
CA MET A 1 16.61 -2.45 7.00
C MET A 1 17.13 -3.85 6.79
N ASN A 2 17.35 -4.59 7.88
CA ASN A 2 17.84 -5.96 7.85
C ASN A 2 16.83 -6.91 8.49
N ILE A 3 16.92 -8.19 8.16
CA ILE A 3 16.09 -9.23 8.75
C ILE A 3 16.60 -9.49 10.17
N LYS A 4 15.74 -9.29 11.17
CA LYS A 4 15.99 -9.68 12.55
C LYS A 4 15.57 -11.14 12.79
N GLN A 5 14.40 -11.51 12.31
CA GLN A 5 13.85 -12.86 12.41
C GLN A 5 12.91 -13.13 11.24
N ARG A 6 12.92 -14.35 10.68
CA ARG A 6 11.92 -14.80 9.71
C ARG A 6 11.50 -16.24 10.00
N HIS A 7 10.22 -16.54 9.88
CA HIS A 7 9.68 -17.88 10.05
C HIS A 7 8.38 -18.07 9.26
N PHE A 8 8.12 -19.31 8.86
CA PHE A 8 6.83 -19.66 8.28
C PHE A 8 5.75 -19.69 9.36
N ILE A 9 4.58 -19.11 9.05
CA ILE A 9 3.46 -19.06 9.99
C ILE A 9 2.49 -20.21 9.78
N GLN A 10 1.81 -20.60 10.85
CA GLN A 10 0.87 -21.73 10.84
C GLN A 10 -0.50 -21.35 10.28
N LYS A 11 -1.31 -22.36 9.94
CA LYS A 11 -2.64 -22.16 9.35
C LYS A 11 -3.57 -21.28 10.20
N SER A 12 -3.49 -21.33 11.52
CA SER A 12 -4.25 -20.45 12.42
C SER A 12 -3.87 -18.98 12.23
N GLN A 13 -2.57 -18.67 12.29
CA GLN A 13 -2.04 -17.31 12.08
C GLN A 13 -2.31 -16.79 10.66
N ILE A 14 -2.34 -17.67 9.66
CA ILE A 14 -2.72 -17.30 8.29
C ILE A 14 -4.18 -16.84 8.24
N ARG A 15 -5.09 -17.55 8.93
CA ARG A 15 -6.50 -17.16 9.01
C ARG A 15 -6.65 -15.82 9.72
N GLU A 16 -5.99 -15.65 10.88
CA GLU A 16 -5.98 -14.38 11.61
C GLU A 16 -5.49 -13.21 10.73
N LEU A 17 -4.42 -13.41 9.95
CA LEU A 17 -3.93 -12.40 9.01
C LEU A 17 -4.95 -12.09 7.91
N GLN A 18 -5.65 -13.09 7.39
CA GLN A 18 -6.68 -12.90 6.36
C GLN A 18 -7.89 -12.14 6.94
N ASP A 19 -8.32 -12.49 8.14
CA ASP A 19 -9.43 -11.82 8.84
C ASP A 19 -9.07 -10.35 9.13
N ASP A 20 -7.85 -10.10 9.61
CA ASP A 20 -7.29 -8.76 9.79
C ASP A 20 -7.30 -7.94 8.50
N LEU A 21 -6.97 -8.56 7.37
CA LEU A 21 -6.99 -7.90 6.06
C LEU A 21 -8.40 -7.63 5.57
N LEU A 22 -9.37 -8.51 5.84
CA LEU A 22 -10.78 -8.32 5.50
C LEU A 22 -11.42 -7.15 6.28
N ASN A 23 -10.85 -6.78 7.44
CA ASN A 23 -11.26 -5.57 8.16
C ASN A 23 -10.82 -4.28 7.44
N GLN A 24 -9.85 -4.36 6.53
CA GLN A 24 -9.23 -3.20 5.87
C GLN A 24 -9.47 -3.18 4.34
N TYR A 25 -9.64 -4.35 3.73
CA TYR A 25 -9.75 -4.58 2.29
C TYR A 25 -10.91 -5.53 1.99
N ASP A 26 -11.32 -5.60 0.73
CA ASP A 26 -12.34 -6.53 0.29
C ASP A 26 -11.80 -7.96 0.06
N GLU A 27 -12.71 -8.93 -0.11
CA GLU A 27 -12.35 -10.32 -0.39
C GLU A 27 -11.53 -10.48 -1.68
N LYS A 28 -11.78 -9.61 -2.67
CA LYS A 28 -11.07 -9.62 -3.96
C LYS A 28 -9.59 -9.34 -3.75
N PHE A 29 -9.24 -8.31 -2.98
CA PHE A 29 -7.87 -7.97 -2.64
C PHE A 29 -7.19 -9.12 -1.89
N VAL A 30 -7.84 -9.70 -0.89
CA VAL A 30 -7.28 -10.81 -0.10
C VAL A 30 -6.99 -12.02 -1.00
N ALA A 31 -7.89 -12.34 -1.92
CA ALA A 31 -7.67 -13.42 -2.90
C ALA A 31 -6.52 -13.14 -3.89
N GLN A 32 -6.28 -11.88 -4.25
CA GLN A 32 -5.13 -11.48 -5.09
C GLN A 32 -3.80 -11.64 -4.35
N ILE A 33 -3.78 -11.43 -3.04
CA ILE A 33 -2.58 -11.60 -2.20
C ILE A 33 -2.29 -13.08 -1.91
N PHE A 34 -3.31 -13.87 -1.58
CA PHE A 34 -3.14 -15.25 -1.12
C PHE A 34 -3.73 -16.28 -2.09
N PRO A 35 -2.89 -17.02 -2.84
CA PRO A 35 -3.36 -18.15 -3.62
C PRO A 35 -3.83 -19.32 -2.72
N LYS A 36 -4.67 -20.22 -3.24
CA LYS A 36 -5.25 -21.35 -2.49
C LYS A 36 -4.23 -22.23 -1.75
N LYS A 37 -2.99 -22.35 -2.25
CA LYS A 37 -1.87 -23.05 -1.61
C LYS A 37 -0.71 -22.07 -1.36
N ALA A 38 -0.87 -21.20 -0.39
CA ALA A 38 0.14 -20.23 0.01
C ALA A 38 1.01 -20.76 1.16
N ARG A 39 2.34 -20.60 1.03
CA ARG A 39 3.27 -20.62 2.17
C ARG A 39 3.58 -19.19 2.53
N ILE A 40 3.28 -18.81 3.77
CA ILE A 40 3.45 -17.43 4.23
C ILE A 40 4.60 -17.40 5.23
N GLU A 41 5.55 -16.52 4.97
CA GLU A 41 6.67 -16.23 5.83
C GLU A 41 6.51 -14.85 6.43
N LEU A 42 6.57 -14.78 7.77
CA LEU A 42 6.58 -13.54 8.51
C LEU A 42 8.03 -13.14 8.74
N ILE A 43 8.36 -11.90 8.39
CA ILE A 43 9.70 -11.33 8.46
C ILE A 43 9.64 -10.11 9.38
N GLN A 44 10.31 -10.19 10.52
CA GLN A 44 10.54 -9.06 11.41
C GLN A 44 11.88 -8.43 11.10
N THR A 45 11.88 -7.11 10.99
CA THR A 45 13.09 -6.34 10.69
C THR A 45 13.67 -5.68 11.93
N ASP A 46 14.94 -5.28 11.84
CA ASP A 46 15.64 -4.52 12.88
C ASP A 46 14.99 -3.15 13.16
N ALA A 47 14.28 -2.59 12.19
CA ALA A 47 13.51 -1.35 12.30
C ALA A 47 12.16 -1.50 13.03
N GLY A 48 11.75 -2.73 13.37
CA GLY A 48 10.47 -3.01 14.03
C GLY A 48 9.30 -3.25 13.08
N ASP A 49 9.50 -3.12 11.76
CA ASP A 49 8.50 -3.46 10.76
C ASP A 49 8.31 -4.97 10.65
N THR A 50 7.07 -5.38 10.38
CA THR A 50 6.71 -6.77 10.06
C THR A 50 6.27 -6.87 8.61
N LEU A 51 6.91 -7.73 7.84
CA LEU A 51 6.61 -7.97 6.43
C LEU A 51 6.12 -9.40 6.24
N TYR A 52 5.33 -9.63 5.20
CA TYR A 52 4.81 -10.96 4.85
C TYR A 52 5.21 -11.29 3.41
N ALA A 53 5.92 -12.41 3.26
CA ALA A 53 6.21 -12.99 1.97
C ALA A 53 5.28 -14.18 1.72
N VAL A 54 4.69 -14.23 0.53
CA VAL A 54 3.81 -15.31 0.08
C VAL A 54 4.51 -16.02 -1.06
N ASN A 55 4.82 -17.31 -0.88
CA ASN A 55 5.57 -18.12 -1.85
C ASN A 55 6.88 -17.43 -2.29
N ASN A 56 7.67 -16.96 -1.32
CA ASN A 56 8.95 -16.26 -1.49
C ASN A 56 8.87 -14.89 -2.20
N VAL A 57 7.67 -14.34 -2.37
CA VAL A 57 7.48 -12.99 -2.90
C VAL A 57 6.96 -12.10 -1.78
N LEU A 58 7.65 -11.00 -1.49
CA LEU A 58 7.16 -10.02 -0.52
C LEU A 58 5.83 -9.45 -1.02
N LYS A 59 4.79 -9.43 -0.17
CA LYS A 59 3.46 -8.96 -0.57
C LYS A 59 2.94 -7.83 0.31
N LEU A 60 3.11 -7.93 1.62
CA LEU A 60 2.51 -7.01 2.59
C LEU A 60 3.54 -6.51 3.59
N TRP A 61 3.30 -5.29 4.05
CA TRP A 61 3.97 -4.65 5.16
C TRP A 61 2.93 -4.23 6.20
N ARG A 62 3.07 -4.74 7.43
CA ARG A 62 2.28 -4.27 8.56
C ARG A 62 3.00 -3.10 9.21
N SER A 63 2.44 -1.92 9.00
CA SER A 63 2.86 -0.67 9.65
C SER A 63 1.88 -0.28 10.75
N LYS A 64 2.16 0.82 11.45
CA LYS A 64 1.21 1.47 12.37
C LYS A 64 -0.08 1.96 11.70
N ASP A 65 -0.04 2.20 10.38
CA ASP A 65 -1.16 2.73 9.61
C ASP A 65 -2.05 1.61 9.03
N GLY A 66 -1.69 0.35 9.24
CA GLY A 66 -2.40 -0.85 8.77
C GLY A 66 -1.50 -1.75 7.92
N TYR A 67 -2.12 -2.72 7.25
CA TYR A 67 -1.47 -3.56 6.26
C TYR A 67 -1.37 -2.82 4.94
N ILE A 68 -0.18 -2.73 4.36
CA ILE A 68 0.12 -2.00 3.13
C ILE A 68 0.70 -3.01 2.13
N PRO A 69 0.12 -3.17 0.92
CA PRO A 69 0.77 -3.99 -0.10
C PRO A 69 2.06 -3.34 -0.58
N VAL A 70 3.03 -4.14 -1.02
CA VAL A 70 4.26 -3.59 -1.58
C VAL A 70 4.01 -2.98 -2.96
N LEU A 71 4.71 -1.90 -3.27
CA LEU A 71 4.45 -1.07 -4.46
C LEU A 71 4.65 -1.85 -5.77
N THR A 72 5.51 -2.87 -5.81
CA THR A 72 5.68 -3.66 -7.04
C THR A 72 4.43 -4.44 -7.44
N LEU A 73 3.54 -4.79 -6.50
CA LEU A 73 2.28 -5.46 -6.85
C LEU A 73 1.38 -4.56 -7.69
N LEU A 74 1.33 -3.28 -7.34
CA LEU A 74 0.55 -2.28 -8.06
C LEU A 74 1.20 -1.96 -9.41
N LEU A 75 2.53 -1.80 -9.44
CA LEU A 75 3.27 -1.59 -10.69
C LEU A 75 3.10 -2.74 -11.70
N ASN A 76 3.02 -3.97 -11.20
CA ASN A 76 2.83 -5.17 -12.02
C ASN A 76 1.34 -5.54 -12.21
N LYS A 77 0.40 -4.70 -11.78
CA LYS A 77 -1.06 -4.90 -11.88
C LYS A 77 -1.52 -6.25 -11.32
N GLN A 78 -0.89 -6.70 -10.23
CA GLN A 78 -1.24 -7.95 -9.54
C GLN A 78 -2.35 -7.74 -8.50
N VAL A 79 -2.54 -6.51 -8.05
CA VAL A 79 -3.49 -6.11 -7.01
C VAL A 79 -4.12 -4.79 -7.40
N ASP A 80 -5.40 -4.65 -7.08
CA ASP A 80 -6.15 -3.41 -7.28
C ASP A 80 -6.34 -2.68 -5.94
N LEU A 81 -6.22 -1.35 -5.98
CA LEU A 81 -6.58 -0.46 -4.87
C LEU A 81 -7.42 0.69 -5.40
N LYS A 82 -8.18 1.31 -4.51
CA LYS A 82 -8.88 2.55 -4.82
C LYS A 82 -7.88 3.62 -5.21
N LYS A 83 -8.23 4.42 -6.22
CA LYS A 83 -7.27 5.26 -6.94
C LYS A 83 -7.41 6.75 -6.63
N ILE A 84 -6.28 7.42 -6.47
CA ILE A 84 -6.15 8.87 -6.52
C ILE A 84 -5.20 9.21 -7.66
N VAL A 85 -5.66 10.06 -8.58
CA VAL A 85 -4.89 10.49 -9.75
C VAL A 85 -4.33 11.88 -9.47
N VAL A 86 -3.03 12.03 -9.70
CA VAL A 86 -2.34 13.31 -9.51
C VAL A 86 -1.85 13.89 -10.84
N ASP A 87 -1.75 15.23 -10.86
CA ASP A 87 -1.17 15.93 -11.99
C ASP A 87 0.35 15.71 -12.09
N LYS A 88 0.92 16.09 -13.25
CA LYS A 88 2.36 16.02 -13.51
C LYS A 88 3.22 16.76 -12.47
N GLY A 89 2.75 17.87 -11.92
CA GLY A 89 3.48 18.69 -10.95
C GLY A 89 3.66 18.00 -9.60
N ALA A 90 2.66 17.21 -9.18
CA ALA A 90 2.67 16.45 -7.94
C ALA A 90 3.59 15.22 -7.98
N ILE A 91 3.85 14.62 -9.15
CA ILE A 91 4.62 13.37 -9.29
C ILE A 91 5.95 13.40 -8.53
N ARG A 92 6.74 14.47 -8.70
CA ARG A 92 8.05 14.60 -8.04
C ARG A 92 7.92 14.62 -6.52
N PHE A 93 6.90 15.27 -5.99
CA PHE A 93 6.70 15.37 -4.54
C PHE A 93 6.22 14.03 -3.96
N VAL A 94 5.24 13.41 -4.61
CA VAL A 94 4.68 12.11 -4.20
C VAL A 94 5.75 11.02 -4.19
N THR A 95 6.56 10.94 -5.25
CA THR A 95 7.65 9.95 -5.33
C THR A 95 8.77 10.20 -4.32
N ASN A 96 8.92 11.43 -3.82
CA ASN A 96 9.84 11.79 -2.74
C ASN A 96 9.19 11.73 -1.35
N ALA A 97 8.17 10.88 -1.18
CA ALA A 97 7.49 10.60 0.09
C ALA A 97 6.74 11.81 0.70
N ALA A 98 6.48 12.87 -0.07
CA ALA A 98 5.60 13.93 0.40
C ALA A 98 4.14 13.47 0.39
N ASP A 99 3.37 13.97 1.35
CA ASP A 99 1.92 13.77 1.40
C ASP A 99 1.22 14.44 0.22
N VAL A 100 0.07 13.90 -0.19
CA VAL A 100 -0.67 14.43 -1.34
C VAL A 100 -1.56 15.58 -0.89
N MET A 101 -1.34 16.73 -1.53
CA MET A 101 -2.12 17.93 -1.33
C MET A 101 -3.28 17.96 -2.32
N ARG A 102 -4.44 18.44 -1.87
CA ARG A 102 -5.66 18.48 -2.67
C ARG A 102 -5.52 19.17 -4.05
N PRO A 103 -4.79 20.29 -4.19
CA PRO A 103 -4.62 20.94 -5.49
C PRO A 103 -3.92 20.07 -6.54
N GLY A 104 -3.07 19.13 -6.12
CA GLY A 104 -2.34 18.24 -7.03
C GLY A 104 -3.14 17.02 -7.48
N ILE A 105 -4.40 16.88 -7.07
CA ILE A 105 -5.26 15.75 -7.39
C ILE A 105 -6.23 16.13 -8.50
N THR A 106 -6.19 15.37 -9.60
CA THR A 106 -7.04 15.57 -10.77
C THR A 106 -8.27 14.66 -10.75
N HIS A 107 -8.18 13.49 -10.12
CA HIS A 107 -9.31 12.58 -9.94
C HIS A 107 -9.24 11.83 -8.61
N ILE A 108 -10.41 11.65 -7.99
CA ILE A 108 -10.60 10.91 -6.74
C ILE A 108 -11.64 9.84 -7.00
N GLU A 109 -11.33 8.59 -6.70
CA GLU A 109 -12.33 7.53 -6.82
C GLU A 109 -13.47 7.73 -5.80
N PRO A 110 -14.75 7.78 -6.24
CA PRO A 110 -15.87 8.11 -5.35
C PRO A 110 -16.10 7.14 -4.19
N SER A 111 -15.57 5.91 -4.30
CA SER A 111 -15.71 4.86 -3.29
C SER A 111 -14.77 5.03 -2.09
N ILE A 112 -13.82 5.97 -2.16
CA ILE A 112 -12.81 6.20 -1.11
C ILE A 112 -13.45 6.74 0.15
N LYS A 113 -13.12 6.09 1.26
CA LYS A 113 -13.44 6.49 2.62
C LYS A 113 -12.18 6.86 3.39
N LYS A 114 -12.33 7.68 4.41
CA LYS A 114 -11.29 8.03 5.36
C LYS A 114 -10.71 6.77 5.98
N GLY A 115 -9.39 6.67 5.94
CA GLY A 115 -8.64 5.53 6.44
C GLY A 115 -8.33 4.47 5.40
N ASP A 116 -8.97 4.49 4.23
CA ASP A 116 -8.66 3.57 3.14
C ASP A 116 -7.20 3.70 2.70
N ILE A 117 -6.60 2.56 2.37
CA ILE A 117 -5.32 2.52 1.67
C ILE A 117 -5.59 2.65 0.18
N VAL A 118 -4.91 3.63 -0.43
CA VAL A 118 -5.14 4.05 -1.81
C VAL A 118 -3.85 4.03 -2.61
N VAL A 119 -3.96 3.74 -3.90
CA VAL A 119 -2.85 3.90 -4.84
C VAL A 119 -2.87 5.32 -5.42
N ILE A 120 -1.71 5.96 -5.46
CA ILE A 120 -1.52 7.26 -6.08
C ILE A 120 -0.88 7.03 -7.45
N VAL A 121 -1.54 7.48 -8.51
CA VAL A 121 -1.11 7.27 -9.90
C VAL A 121 -0.99 8.59 -10.66
N ASP A 122 -0.22 8.60 -11.75
CA ASP A 122 -0.18 9.75 -12.65
C ASP A 122 -1.34 9.75 -13.66
N GLU A 123 -1.80 10.94 -14.04
CA GLU A 123 -2.90 11.12 -15.00
C GLU A 123 -2.62 10.62 -16.42
N ASN A 124 -1.36 10.48 -16.82
CA ASN A 124 -0.99 10.20 -18.21
C ASN A 124 -0.79 8.70 -18.50
N HIS A 125 -0.19 7.97 -17.57
CA HIS A 125 0.22 6.57 -17.78
C HIS A 125 -0.44 5.59 -16.82
N ASP A 126 -1.24 6.07 -15.88
CA ASP A 126 -1.84 5.26 -14.81
C ASP A 126 -0.79 4.47 -14.01
N ARG A 127 0.41 5.02 -13.87
CA ARG A 127 1.53 4.34 -13.21
C ARG A 127 1.46 4.59 -11.71
N ALA A 128 1.50 3.53 -10.92
CA ALA A 128 1.60 3.63 -9.47
C ALA A 128 2.89 4.37 -9.05
N LEU A 129 2.71 5.47 -8.33
CA LEU A 129 3.79 6.33 -7.83
C LEU A 129 4.08 6.04 -6.36
N ALA A 130 3.02 5.85 -5.59
CA ALA A 130 3.05 5.66 -4.16
C ALA A 130 1.77 4.97 -3.67
N ILE A 131 1.81 4.50 -2.43
CA ILE A 131 0.64 4.05 -1.68
C ILE A 131 0.46 5.00 -0.50
N GLY A 132 -0.78 5.41 -0.28
CA GLY A 132 -1.12 6.34 0.78
C GLY A 132 -2.35 5.90 1.57
N LYS A 133 -2.69 6.71 2.57
CA LYS A 133 -3.90 6.58 3.38
C LYS A 133 -4.76 7.81 3.24
N ALA A 134 -6.01 7.61 2.83
CA ALA A 134 -6.99 8.67 2.73
C ALA A 134 -7.25 9.30 4.10
N MET A 135 -7.13 10.63 4.20
CA MET A 135 -7.39 11.35 5.45
C MET A 135 -8.86 11.80 5.59
N PHE A 136 -9.61 11.74 4.50
CA PHE A 136 -10.98 12.21 4.34
C PHE A 136 -11.73 11.26 3.40
N ASP A 137 -13.06 11.34 3.37
CA ASP A 137 -13.87 10.66 2.35
C ASP A 137 -13.75 11.36 0.98
N ALA A 138 -14.07 10.68 -0.11
CA ALA A 138 -13.99 11.24 -1.47
C ALA A 138 -14.71 12.60 -1.60
N LYS A 139 -15.96 12.70 -1.12
CA LYS A 139 -16.74 13.94 -1.15
C LYS A 139 -16.11 15.08 -0.35
N GLU A 140 -15.51 14.75 0.80
CA GLU A 140 -14.83 15.75 1.62
C GLU A 140 -13.55 16.24 0.96
N MET A 141 -12.82 15.35 0.27
CA MET A 141 -11.66 15.73 -0.53
C MET A 141 -12.08 16.63 -1.70
N GLU A 142 -13.15 16.28 -2.42
CA GLU A 142 -13.68 17.08 -3.53
C GLU A 142 -14.06 18.50 -3.11
N ASN A 143 -14.69 18.65 -1.94
CA ASN A 143 -15.10 19.95 -1.39
C ASN A 143 -13.94 20.80 -0.83
N LYS A 144 -12.72 20.25 -0.75
CA LYS A 144 -11.53 21.00 -0.32
C LYS A 144 -10.84 21.65 -1.51
N ASN A 145 -10.35 22.86 -1.30
CA ASN A 145 -9.53 23.58 -2.28
C ASN A 145 -8.03 23.55 -1.94
N SER A 146 -7.67 23.15 -0.72
CA SER A 146 -6.29 23.15 -0.25
C SER A 146 -6.09 22.16 0.90
N GLY A 147 -4.82 21.98 1.28
CA GLY A 147 -4.42 21.13 2.40
C GLY A 147 -4.12 19.69 2.01
N LYS A 148 -3.58 18.97 2.99
CA LYS A 148 -3.19 17.57 2.89
C LYS A 148 -4.43 16.69 2.95
N VAL A 149 -4.59 15.77 2.02
CA VAL A 149 -5.76 14.88 1.95
C VAL A 149 -5.41 13.40 1.88
N VAL A 150 -4.16 13.06 1.51
CA VAL A 150 -3.65 11.69 1.57
C VAL A 150 -2.30 11.71 2.28
N LYS A 151 -2.15 10.85 3.29
CA LYS A 151 -0.86 10.60 3.93
C LYS A 151 -0.08 9.60 3.08
N ASN A 152 1.15 9.93 2.69
CA ASN A 152 2.02 9.03 1.95
C ASN A 152 2.60 7.97 2.90
N LEU A 153 2.59 6.71 2.47
CA LEU A 153 3.00 5.58 3.30
C LEU A 153 4.12 4.76 2.66
N HIS A 154 4.06 4.52 1.35
CA HIS A 154 5.04 3.67 0.66
C HIS A 154 5.37 4.22 -0.72
N THR A 155 6.67 4.38 -1.01
CA THR A 155 7.21 4.92 -2.26
C THR A 155 8.49 4.19 -2.67
N ILE A 156 8.97 4.46 -3.88
CA ILE A 156 10.27 3.96 -4.36
C ILE A 156 11.49 4.44 -3.56
N GLN A 157 11.33 5.44 -2.68
CA GLN A 157 12.45 6.01 -1.91
C GLN A 157 12.63 5.35 -0.54
N ASP A 158 11.63 4.63 -0.04
CA ASP A 158 11.67 4.11 1.32
C ASP A 158 12.48 2.82 1.46
N ASN A 159 12.68 2.43 2.72
CA ASN A 159 13.47 1.27 3.07
C ASN A 159 12.77 -0.05 2.73
N VAL A 160 11.43 -0.08 2.71
CA VAL A 160 10.65 -1.28 2.37
C VAL A 160 10.80 -1.59 0.89
N TRP A 161 10.78 -0.58 0.01
CA TRP A 161 11.06 -0.74 -1.42
C TRP A 161 12.48 -1.25 -1.67
N LYS A 162 13.48 -0.66 -1.01
CA LYS A 162 14.88 -1.12 -1.13
C LYS A 162 15.04 -2.56 -0.66
N PHE A 163 14.41 -2.90 0.46
CA PHE A 163 14.39 -4.25 1.00
C PHE A 163 13.72 -5.24 0.02
N GLU A 164 12.55 -4.89 -0.51
CA GLU A 164 11.81 -5.68 -1.48
C GLU A 164 12.65 -6.01 -2.73
N LYS A 165 13.38 -5.03 -3.27
CA LYS A 165 14.25 -5.23 -4.43
C LYS A 165 15.42 -6.17 -4.18
N GLN A 166 15.81 -6.34 -2.92
CA GLN A 166 16.90 -7.23 -2.50
C GLN A 166 16.40 -8.56 -1.94
N PHE A 167 15.10 -8.66 -1.66
CA PHE A 167 14.48 -9.84 -1.06
C PHE A 167 14.56 -11.03 -2.03
N LYS A 168 15.19 -12.11 -1.57
CA LYS A 168 15.36 -13.39 -2.27
C LYS A 168 14.82 -14.52 -1.40
#